data_AF-A0A942PH11-F1
#
_entry.id   AF-A0A942PH11-F1
#
_cell.length_a   1.000
_cell.length_b   1.000
_cell.length_c   1.000
_cell.angle_alpha   90.00
_cell.angle_beta   90.00
_cell.angle_gamma   90.00
#
_symmetry.space_group_name_H-M   'P 1'
#
loop_
_entity.id
_entity.type
_entity.pdbx_description
1 polymer ?
#
loop_
_entity_poly.entity_id
_entity_poly.type
_entity_poly.pdbx_seq_one_letter_code
_entity_poly.pdbx_strand_id
1 'polypeptide(L)'
;MVVAHADLNPGRRLHASGGEARSLYAELTKNLATRTKPGGGALTVVVEKFITTALAEARKEGRNPTDIIHERLEQLNELVMGYDFAAVIAAYWRAHEADDDTLKTNAIRWLRGEFSAKTDARAALGVREIIGDAAIYDQIKLLARFCRLAGYNGLLICLDEMVNLYKLANTQARNGNYEQILRILNDLEQGSAEGLGFLLGGTTEFLTDPRRGLYSYPALQSRLAENPFARNGLIDLSGPVLKLNNLSREQFAALLGKLRDVYQGPQPERILLPDAAISAFMAHCEQRIGEATFRTPRTTIIAFLGLLAVLEQNAGAAWQDLLKHTTVAADRELEIAGIGDELVNLTL
;
A
#
# COMPACT_ATOMS: atom_id res chain seq x y z
N MET A 1 -10.25 5.95 -10.05
CA MET A 1 -9.59 4.78 -9.43
C MET A 1 -9.56 5.00 -7.94
N VAL A 2 -9.76 3.94 -7.17
CA VAL A 2 -9.61 3.90 -5.72
C VAL A 2 -8.27 3.25 -5.42
N VAL A 3 -7.57 3.70 -4.38
CA VAL A 3 -6.28 3.12 -3.97
C VAL A 3 -6.34 2.79 -2.48
N ALA A 4 -5.74 1.69 -2.06
CA ALA A 4 -5.51 1.39 -0.65
C ALA A 4 -4.06 0.95 -0.46
N HIS A 5 -3.46 1.30 0.67
CA HIS A 5 -2.08 0.94 0.97
C HIS A 5 -1.91 0.41 2.40
N ALA A 6 -0.97 -0.50 2.59
CA ALA A 6 -0.59 -1.00 3.91
C ALA A 6 0.81 -1.61 3.88
N ASP A 7 1.53 -1.47 4.98
CA ASP A 7 2.80 -2.17 5.21
C ASP A 7 2.52 -3.53 5.86
N LEU A 8 3.17 -4.58 5.36
CA LEU A 8 3.15 -5.88 6.03
C LEU A 8 4.03 -5.85 7.27
N ASN A 9 3.62 -6.58 8.30
CA ASN A 9 4.38 -6.83 9.51
C ASN A 9 3.91 -8.16 10.14
N PRO A 10 4.52 -8.65 11.24
CA PRO A 10 4.10 -9.91 11.84
C PRO A 10 2.60 -10.00 12.18
N GLY A 11 1.95 -8.87 12.49
CA GLY A 11 0.52 -8.77 12.78
C GLY A 11 -0.37 -8.43 11.58
N ARG A 12 0.19 -8.23 10.38
CA ARG A 12 -0.53 -7.87 9.14
C ARG A 12 0.07 -8.60 7.95
N ARG A 13 -0.61 -9.66 7.50
CA ARG A 13 -0.11 -10.55 6.42
C ARG A 13 -1.25 -11.11 5.59
N LEU A 14 -0.96 -11.57 4.38
CA LEU A 14 -1.96 -12.00 3.39
C LEU A 14 -2.70 -13.29 3.78
N HIS A 15 -2.07 -14.15 4.59
CA HIS A 15 -2.67 -15.40 5.05
C HIS A 15 -2.30 -15.65 6.51
N ALA A 16 -3.31 -15.87 7.34
CA ALA A 16 -3.17 -16.19 8.75
C ALA A 16 -4.43 -16.87 9.29
N SER A 17 -4.44 -17.21 10.58
CA SER A 17 -5.61 -17.74 11.29
C SER A 17 -5.85 -17.10 12.66
N GLY A 18 -5.01 -16.13 13.07
CA GLY A 18 -5.04 -15.47 14.38
C GLY A 18 -5.59 -14.04 14.33
N GLY A 19 -6.17 -13.60 13.22
CA GLY A 19 -6.69 -12.25 12.99
C GLY A 19 -5.74 -11.32 12.23
N GLU A 20 -4.53 -11.76 11.87
CA GLU A 20 -3.52 -10.92 11.22
C GLU A 20 -3.90 -10.57 9.78
N ALA A 21 -4.58 -11.47 9.07
CA ALA A 21 -5.07 -11.20 7.72
C ALA A 21 -6.25 -10.23 7.75
N ARG A 22 -7.18 -10.41 8.68
CA ARG A 22 -8.26 -9.45 8.93
C ARG A 22 -7.70 -8.08 9.34
N SER A 23 -6.62 -8.05 10.12
CA SER A 23 -5.96 -6.79 10.51
C SER A 23 -5.33 -6.08 9.32
N LEU A 24 -4.75 -6.81 8.36
CA LEU A 24 -4.32 -6.24 7.08
C LEU A 24 -5.51 -5.66 6.30
N TYR A 25 -6.63 -6.38 6.21
CA TYR A 25 -7.83 -5.89 5.53
C TYR A 25 -8.40 -4.62 6.18
N ALA A 26 -8.46 -4.57 7.51
CA ALA A 26 -8.91 -3.39 8.25
C ALA A 26 -7.99 -2.18 8.00
N GLU A 27 -6.67 -2.38 7.94
CA GLU A 27 -5.72 -1.32 7.60
C GLU A 27 -5.90 -0.83 6.16
N LEU A 28 -6.07 -1.75 5.20
CA LEU A 28 -6.32 -1.39 3.80
C LEU A 28 -7.61 -0.58 3.63
N THR A 29 -8.71 -1.01 4.26
CA THR A 29 -9.99 -0.31 4.18
C THR A 29 -9.97 1.04 4.90
N LYS A 30 -9.21 1.16 6.00
CA LYS A 30 -8.93 2.44 6.68
C LYS A 30 -8.13 3.39 5.79
N ASN A 31 -7.10 2.90 5.11
CA ASN A 31 -6.22 3.69 4.25
C ASN A 31 -6.74 3.84 2.81
N LEU A 32 -7.98 3.41 2.56
CA LEU A 32 -8.63 3.55 1.28
C LEU A 32 -8.79 5.04 0.94
N ALA A 33 -8.32 5.40 -0.24
CA ALA A 33 -8.19 6.78 -0.70
C ALA A 33 -8.79 6.94 -2.11
N THR A 34 -9.28 8.15 -2.37
CA THR A 34 -9.78 8.57 -3.67
C THR A 34 -9.19 9.95 -4.00
N ARG A 35 -9.35 10.43 -5.24
CA ARG A 35 -8.88 11.76 -5.63
C ARG A 35 -9.47 12.88 -4.75
N THR A 36 -10.72 12.74 -4.31
CA THR A 36 -11.40 13.72 -3.46
C THR A 36 -11.12 13.54 -1.98
N LYS A 37 -10.51 12.41 -1.58
CA LYS A 37 -10.13 12.12 -0.20
C LYS A 37 -8.81 11.33 -0.17
N PRO A 38 -7.65 12.02 -0.32
CA PRO A 38 -6.35 11.36 -0.45
C PRO A 38 -5.79 10.84 0.89
N GLY A 39 -6.17 11.43 2.03
CA GLY A 39 -5.65 11.08 3.36
C GLY A 39 -6.24 9.81 4.00
N GLY A 40 -6.84 8.91 3.22
CA GLY A 40 -7.51 7.71 3.73
C GLY A 40 -8.97 7.94 4.15
N GLY A 41 -9.61 6.87 4.63
CA GLY A 41 -11.00 6.87 5.12
C GLY A 41 -12.05 7.13 4.04
N ALA A 42 -11.75 6.79 2.77
CA ALA A 42 -12.64 7.03 1.65
C ALA A 42 -13.69 5.93 1.43
N LEU A 43 -13.73 4.88 2.27
CA LEU A 43 -14.71 3.81 2.15
C LEU A 43 -16.15 4.36 2.18
N THR A 44 -16.47 5.22 3.15
CA THR A 44 -17.79 5.88 3.23
C THR A 44 -18.09 6.70 1.98
N VAL A 45 -17.10 7.42 1.44
CA VAL A 45 -17.24 8.20 0.20
C VAL A 45 -17.56 7.32 -1.00
N VAL A 46 -16.98 6.12 -1.07
CA VAL A 46 -17.29 5.14 -2.13
C VAL A 46 -18.73 4.63 -1.99
N VAL A 47 -19.17 4.30 -0.77
CA VAL A 47 -20.55 3.85 -0.49
C VAL A 47 -21.57 4.95 -0.82
N GLU A 48 -21.34 6.17 -0.35
CA GLU A 48 -22.22 7.33 -0.60
C GLU A 48 -22.30 7.65 -2.10
N LYS A 49 -21.18 7.56 -2.83
CA LYS A 49 -21.18 7.75 -4.29
C LYS A 49 -22.02 6.68 -4.99
N PHE A 50 -21.89 5.40 -4.59
CA PHE A 50 -22.73 4.34 -5.13
C PHE A 50 -24.23 4.64 -4.93
N ILE A 51 -24.63 4.99 -3.71
CA ILE A 51 -26.02 5.33 -3.38
C ILE A 51 -26.49 6.55 -4.18
N THR A 52 -25.69 7.61 -4.23
CA THR A 52 -26.04 8.85 -4.95
C THR A 52 -26.25 8.57 -6.45
N THR A 53 -25.41 7.74 -7.05
CA THR A 53 -25.59 7.35 -8.47
C THR A 53 -26.85 6.50 -8.67
N ALA A 54 -27.16 5.58 -7.76
CA ALA A 54 -28.39 4.79 -7.81
C ALA A 54 -29.65 5.66 -7.67
N LEU A 55 -29.61 6.67 -6.79
CA LEU A 55 -30.70 7.62 -6.61
C LEU A 55 -30.93 8.48 -7.86
N ALA A 56 -29.86 8.92 -8.52
CA ALA A 56 -29.95 9.69 -9.75
C ALA A 56 -30.59 8.86 -10.88
N GLU A 57 -30.23 7.58 -10.98
CA GLU A 57 -30.81 6.62 -11.92
C GLU A 57 -32.29 6.36 -11.61
N ALA A 58 -32.63 6.06 -10.35
CA ALA A 58 -34.00 5.86 -9.90
C ALA A 58 -34.91 7.06 -10.23
N ARG A 59 -34.42 8.29 -10.00
CA ARG A 59 -35.14 9.53 -10.37
C ARG A 59 -35.33 9.68 -11.87
N LYS A 60 -34.32 9.32 -12.67
CA LYS A 60 -34.39 9.39 -14.12
C LYS A 60 -35.37 8.38 -14.71
N GLU A 61 -35.46 7.20 -14.12
CA GLU A 61 -36.32 6.10 -14.58
C GLU A 61 -37.71 6.08 -13.92
N GLY A 62 -37.94 6.89 -12.89
CA GLY A 62 -39.20 6.90 -12.14
C GLY A 62 -39.41 5.63 -11.30
N ARG A 63 -38.33 4.98 -10.87
CA ARG A 63 -38.33 3.71 -10.12
C ARG A 63 -37.99 3.93 -8.64
N ASN A 64 -38.29 2.95 -7.79
CA ASN A 64 -37.91 3.00 -6.39
C ASN A 64 -36.37 2.86 -6.26
N PRO A 65 -35.67 3.75 -5.52
CA PRO A 65 -34.23 3.63 -5.30
C PRO A 65 -33.78 2.28 -4.74
N THR A 66 -34.58 1.66 -3.88
CA THR A 66 -34.26 0.36 -3.27
C THR A 66 -34.14 -0.74 -4.34
N ASP A 67 -35.01 -0.72 -5.35
CA ASP A 67 -34.99 -1.71 -6.43
C ASP A 67 -33.71 -1.57 -7.27
N ILE A 68 -33.34 -0.33 -7.63
CA ILE A 68 -32.10 -0.02 -8.37
C ILE A 68 -30.86 -0.44 -7.58
N ILE A 69 -30.84 -0.14 -6.27
CA ILE A 69 -29.73 -0.53 -5.39
C ILE A 69 -29.59 -2.05 -5.35
N HIS A 70 -30.69 -2.79 -5.18
CA HIS A 70 -30.67 -4.24 -5.18
C HIS A 70 -30.19 -4.81 -6.52
N GLU A 71 -30.75 -4.37 -7.65
CA GLU A 71 -30.38 -4.81 -9.00
C GLU A 71 -28.88 -4.59 -9.28
N ARG A 72 -28.34 -3.42 -8.90
CA ARG A 72 -26.91 -3.14 -9.09
C ARG A 72 -26.02 -4.02 -8.23
N LEU A 73 -26.48 -4.39 -7.03
CA LEU A 73 -25.75 -5.25 -6.10
C LEU A 73 -25.86 -6.74 -6.46
N GLU A 74 -26.82 -7.17 -7.28
CA GLU A 74 -26.94 -8.57 -7.72
C GLU A 74 -25.66 -9.09 -8.38
N GLN A 75 -24.93 -8.23 -9.08
CA GLN A 75 -23.63 -8.58 -9.68
C GLN A 75 -22.58 -9.02 -8.66
N LEU A 76 -22.75 -8.69 -7.38
CA LEU A 76 -21.85 -9.15 -6.31
C LEU A 76 -22.17 -10.57 -5.86
N ASN A 77 -23.39 -11.07 -6.06
CA ASN A 77 -23.84 -12.37 -5.55
C ASN A 77 -23.09 -13.56 -6.15
N GLU A 78 -22.44 -13.38 -7.30
CA GLU A 78 -21.57 -14.38 -7.93
C GLU A 78 -20.24 -14.56 -7.17
N LEU A 79 -19.87 -13.59 -6.34
CA LEU A 79 -18.64 -13.60 -5.55
C LEU A 79 -18.88 -14.16 -4.14
N VAL A 80 -17.83 -14.76 -3.58
CA VAL A 80 -17.83 -15.28 -2.20
C VAL A 80 -18.16 -14.15 -1.22
N MET A 81 -19.18 -14.35 -0.37
CA MET A 81 -19.74 -13.35 0.56
C MET A 81 -20.49 -12.17 -0.10
N GLY A 82 -20.82 -12.26 -1.39
CA GLY A 82 -21.55 -11.22 -2.11
C GLY A 82 -22.89 -10.83 -1.52
N TYR A 83 -23.68 -11.83 -1.09
CA TYR A 83 -24.99 -11.60 -0.48
C TYR A 83 -24.90 -10.81 0.83
N ASP A 84 -23.96 -11.15 1.72
CA ASP A 84 -23.75 -10.40 2.97
C ASP A 84 -23.25 -8.97 2.68
N PHE A 85 -22.35 -8.81 1.70
CA PHE A 85 -21.88 -7.50 1.27
C PHE A 85 -23.03 -6.63 0.76
N ALA A 86 -23.87 -7.17 -0.14
CA ALA A 86 -25.03 -6.48 -0.67
C ALA A 86 -26.02 -6.11 0.44
N ALA A 87 -26.28 -7.03 1.39
CA ALA A 87 -27.14 -6.77 2.54
C ALA A 87 -26.61 -5.63 3.42
N VAL A 88 -25.28 -5.52 3.58
CA VAL A 88 -24.64 -4.44 4.35
C VAL A 88 -24.79 -3.09 3.65
N ILE A 89 -24.63 -3.03 2.32
CA ILE A 89 -24.86 -1.80 1.55
C ILE A 89 -26.34 -1.40 1.60
N ALA A 90 -27.26 -2.36 1.47
CA ALA A 90 -28.69 -2.12 1.62
C ALA A 90 -29.06 -1.67 3.04
N ALA A 91 -28.40 -2.20 4.08
CA ALA A 91 -28.55 -1.73 5.46
C ALA A 91 -28.07 -0.29 5.62
N TYR A 92 -26.94 0.08 5.03
CA TYR A 92 -26.46 1.46 5.02
C TYR A 92 -27.45 2.41 4.34
N TRP A 93 -28.06 1.99 3.21
CA TRP A 93 -29.11 2.77 2.54
C TRP A 93 -30.34 2.98 3.43
N ARG A 94 -30.89 1.90 4.02
CA ARG A 94 -32.03 2.01 4.95
C ARG A 94 -31.71 2.92 6.14
N ALA A 95 -30.48 2.85 6.64
CA ALA A 95 -30.01 3.72 7.71
C ALA A 95 -29.94 5.19 7.28
N HIS A 96 -29.61 5.46 6.01
CA HIS A 96 -29.62 6.80 5.44
C HIS A 96 -31.05 7.36 5.32
N GLU A 97 -32.02 6.56 4.89
CA GLU A 97 -33.43 6.99 4.81
C GLU A 97 -34.06 7.22 6.19
N ALA A 98 -33.70 6.40 7.18
CA ALA A 98 -34.24 6.47 8.54
C ALA A 98 -33.47 7.41 9.49
N ASP A 99 -32.41 8.05 9.00
CA ASP A 99 -31.44 8.83 9.78
C ASP A 99 -30.86 8.09 11.00
N ASP A 100 -30.62 6.77 10.84
CA ASP A 100 -30.05 5.90 11.86
C ASP A 100 -28.52 5.84 11.75
N ASP A 101 -27.83 6.73 12.47
CA ASP A 101 -26.37 6.79 12.49
C ASP A 101 -25.72 5.54 13.10
N THR A 102 -26.43 4.81 13.96
CA THR A 102 -25.91 3.57 14.56
C THR A 102 -25.84 2.47 13.51
N LEU A 103 -26.88 2.32 12.70
CA LEU A 103 -26.90 1.35 11.62
C LEU A 103 -25.91 1.71 10.50
N LYS A 104 -25.77 3.00 10.14
CA LYS A 104 -24.72 3.47 9.20
C LYS A 104 -23.32 3.08 9.71
N THR A 105 -23.05 3.35 10.98
CA THR A 105 -21.75 3.05 11.62
C THR A 105 -21.49 1.55 11.64
N ASN A 106 -22.48 0.73 11.98
CA ASN A 106 -22.34 -0.72 11.97
C ASN A 106 -22.08 -1.26 10.55
N ALA A 107 -22.75 -0.71 9.52
CA ALA A 107 -22.50 -1.13 8.15
C ALA A 107 -21.06 -0.84 7.71
N ILE A 108 -20.55 0.36 8.00
CA ILE A 108 -19.13 0.71 7.72
C ILE A 108 -18.17 -0.16 8.53
N ARG A 109 -18.48 -0.44 9.80
CA ARG A 109 -17.70 -1.33 10.66
C ARG A 109 -17.61 -2.75 10.07
N TRP A 110 -18.70 -3.27 9.50
CA TRP A 110 -18.67 -4.55 8.82
C TRP A 110 -17.82 -4.51 7.55
N LEU A 111 -17.98 -3.49 6.72
CA LEU A 111 -17.17 -3.32 5.50
C LEU A 111 -15.67 -3.17 5.80
N ARG A 112 -15.29 -2.71 7.00
CA ARG A 112 -13.89 -2.63 7.47
C ARG A 112 -13.37 -3.93 8.10
N GLY A 113 -14.22 -4.95 8.25
CA GLY A 113 -13.84 -6.20 8.91
C GLY A 113 -13.63 -6.07 10.42
N GLU A 114 -14.31 -5.12 11.07
CA GLU A 114 -14.10 -4.79 12.50
C GLU A 114 -15.08 -5.52 13.46
N PHE A 115 -15.88 -6.46 12.93
CA PHE A 115 -16.65 -7.39 13.76
C PHE A 115 -15.80 -8.61 14.11
N SER A 116 -15.74 -8.92 15.40
CA SER A 116 -15.06 -10.11 15.94
C SER A 116 -16.00 -11.30 16.12
N ALA A 117 -17.28 -11.05 16.45
CA ALA A 117 -18.28 -12.07 16.69
C ALA A 117 -19.40 -12.02 15.64
N LYS A 118 -19.79 -13.20 15.13
CA LYS A 118 -20.92 -13.35 14.19
C LYS A 118 -22.25 -12.94 14.81
N THR A 119 -22.43 -13.18 16.12
CA THR A 119 -23.63 -12.80 16.87
C THR A 119 -23.88 -11.30 16.82
N ASP A 120 -22.82 -10.51 16.98
CA ASP A 120 -22.89 -9.05 17.04
C ASP A 120 -23.19 -8.48 15.65
N ALA A 121 -22.54 -9.00 14.61
CA ALA A 121 -22.81 -8.62 13.23
C ALA A 121 -24.25 -8.97 12.81
N ARG A 122 -24.74 -10.15 13.22
CA ARG A 122 -26.11 -10.58 12.96
C ARG A 122 -27.13 -9.71 13.69
N ALA A 123 -26.88 -9.36 14.95
CA ALA A 123 -27.75 -8.48 15.72
C ALA A 123 -27.78 -7.05 15.14
N ALA A 124 -26.63 -6.55 14.69
CA ALA A 124 -26.50 -5.20 14.16
C ALA A 124 -27.02 -5.04 12.72
N LEU A 125 -26.81 -6.02 11.85
CA LEU A 125 -27.01 -5.89 10.39
C LEU A 125 -27.84 -7.02 9.76
N GLY A 126 -28.12 -8.10 10.48
CA GLY A 126 -28.83 -9.26 9.95
C GLY A 126 -27.98 -10.18 9.06
N VAL A 127 -26.68 -9.93 8.94
CA VAL A 127 -25.73 -10.75 8.16
C VAL A 127 -25.42 -12.08 8.84
N ARG A 128 -25.04 -13.08 8.05
CA ARG A 128 -24.72 -14.44 8.55
C ARG A 128 -23.24 -14.58 8.89
N GLU A 129 -22.38 -13.89 8.15
CA GLU A 129 -20.93 -14.03 8.21
C GLU A 129 -20.23 -12.71 8.55
N ILE A 130 -18.99 -12.84 9.03
CA ILE A 130 -18.06 -11.73 9.25
C ILE A 130 -16.83 -11.94 8.38
N ILE A 131 -16.13 -10.86 8.05
CA ILE A 131 -14.89 -10.92 7.28
C ILE A 131 -13.80 -11.48 8.21
N GLY A 132 -13.50 -12.76 8.07
CA GLY A 132 -12.41 -13.45 8.77
C GLY A 132 -11.15 -13.57 7.91
N ASP A 133 -10.07 -14.09 8.50
CA ASP A 133 -8.77 -14.23 7.84
C ASP A 133 -8.82 -14.99 6.51
N ALA A 134 -9.61 -16.06 6.44
CA ALA A 134 -9.72 -16.90 5.25
C ALA A 134 -10.40 -16.19 4.07
N ALA A 135 -11.18 -15.12 4.33
CA ALA A 135 -12.01 -14.46 3.33
C ALA A 135 -11.42 -13.14 2.81
N ILE A 136 -10.24 -12.71 3.30
CA ILE A 136 -9.78 -11.34 3.06
C ILE A 136 -9.57 -11.02 1.57
N TYR A 137 -9.07 -11.98 0.80
CA TYR A 137 -8.81 -11.77 -0.62
C TYR A 137 -10.11 -11.74 -1.43
N ASP A 138 -11.04 -12.63 -1.12
CA ASP A 138 -12.36 -12.62 -1.74
C ASP A 138 -13.11 -11.32 -1.41
N GLN A 139 -12.93 -10.81 -0.20
CA GLN A 139 -13.46 -9.51 0.20
C GLN A 139 -12.78 -8.33 -0.54
N ILE A 140 -11.48 -8.40 -0.83
CA ILE A 140 -10.81 -7.39 -1.67
C ILE A 140 -11.37 -7.42 -3.09
N LYS A 141 -11.64 -8.60 -3.67
CA LYS A 141 -12.29 -8.72 -4.98
C LYS A 141 -13.69 -8.11 -4.98
N LEU A 142 -14.49 -8.40 -3.95
CA LEU A 142 -15.80 -7.76 -3.75
C LEU A 142 -15.69 -6.24 -3.69
N LEU A 143 -14.73 -5.72 -2.92
CA LEU A 143 -14.51 -4.28 -2.79
C LEU A 143 -14.09 -3.65 -4.14
N ALA A 144 -13.26 -4.33 -4.92
CA ALA A 144 -12.89 -3.86 -6.27
C ALA A 144 -14.09 -3.80 -7.21
N ARG A 145 -14.93 -4.84 -7.23
CA ARG A 145 -16.17 -4.88 -8.01
C ARG A 145 -17.13 -3.78 -7.55
N PHE A 146 -17.28 -3.59 -6.25
CA PHE A 146 -18.10 -2.53 -5.67
C PHE A 146 -17.58 -1.13 -6.03
N CYS A 147 -16.27 -0.90 -6.02
CA CYS A 147 -15.69 0.38 -6.48
C CYS A 147 -16.06 0.68 -7.93
N ARG A 148 -16.13 -0.34 -8.79
CA ARG A 148 -16.60 -0.18 -10.18
C ARG A 148 -18.08 0.13 -10.25
N LEU A 149 -18.89 -0.60 -9.48
CA LEU A 149 -20.31 -0.29 -9.37
C LEU A 149 -20.52 1.16 -8.90
N ALA A 150 -19.74 1.66 -7.94
CA ALA A 150 -19.78 3.06 -7.49
C ALA A 150 -19.31 4.09 -8.54
N GLY A 151 -18.91 3.67 -9.74
CA GLY A 151 -18.48 4.54 -10.84
C GLY A 151 -17.00 4.96 -10.75
N TYR A 152 -16.13 4.13 -10.18
CA TYR A 152 -14.68 4.26 -10.31
C TYR A 152 -14.12 3.23 -11.30
N ASN A 153 -12.93 3.47 -11.87
CA ASN A 153 -12.33 2.52 -12.82
C ASN A 153 -11.87 1.18 -12.18
N GLY A 154 -11.80 1.09 -10.85
CA GLY A 154 -11.26 -0.06 -10.14
C GLY A 154 -10.57 0.31 -8.82
N LEU A 155 -9.93 -0.69 -8.22
CA LEU A 155 -9.20 -0.65 -6.95
C LEU A 155 -7.74 -1.10 -7.17
N LEU A 156 -6.79 -0.27 -6.72
CA LEU A 156 -5.38 -0.62 -6.68
C LEU A 156 -4.95 -0.82 -5.22
N ILE A 157 -4.42 -1.99 -4.91
CA ILE A 157 -3.86 -2.34 -3.60
C ILE A 157 -2.34 -2.20 -3.66
N CYS A 158 -1.77 -1.37 -2.80
CA CYS A 158 -0.33 -1.20 -2.65
C CYS A 158 0.12 -1.83 -1.33
N LEU A 159 0.94 -2.88 -1.40
CA LEU A 159 1.50 -3.53 -0.22
C LEU A 159 3.00 -3.30 -0.19
N ASP A 160 3.51 -2.71 0.88
CA ASP A 160 4.94 -2.55 1.08
C ASP A 160 5.45 -3.48 2.19
N GLU A 161 6.77 -3.53 2.38
CA GLU A 161 7.41 -4.32 3.42
C GLU A 161 7.12 -5.83 3.33
N MET A 162 6.98 -6.35 2.10
CA MET A 162 6.74 -7.78 1.84
C MET A 162 7.87 -8.67 2.38
N VAL A 163 9.05 -8.09 2.64
CA VAL A 163 10.16 -8.77 3.34
C VAL A 163 9.75 -9.33 4.71
N ASN A 164 8.68 -8.82 5.33
CA ASN A 164 8.18 -9.39 6.58
C ASN A 164 7.59 -10.80 6.42
N LEU A 165 7.13 -11.17 5.22
CA LEU A 165 6.76 -12.56 4.91
C LEU A 165 7.98 -13.48 4.86
N TYR A 166 9.07 -13.00 4.28
CA TYR A 166 10.37 -13.70 4.24
C TYR A 166 10.89 -14.02 5.64
N LYS A 167 10.75 -13.06 6.56
CA LYS A 167 11.20 -13.14 7.95
C LYS A 167 10.42 -14.15 8.80
N LEU A 168 9.24 -14.63 8.35
CA LEU A 168 8.47 -15.62 9.07
C LEU A 168 9.28 -16.91 9.30
N ALA A 169 9.51 -17.24 10.58
CA ALA A 169 10.22 -18.45 10.98
C ALA A 169 9.46 -19.73 10.63
N ASN A 170 8.13 -19.72 10.80
CA ASN A 170 7.28 -20.87 10.48
C ASN A 170 7.11 -21.02 8.96
N THR A 171 7.64 -22.11 8.41
CA THR A 171 7.58 -22.44 6.97
C THR A 171 6.15 -22.63 6.46
N GLN A 172 5.26 -23.25 7.22
CA GLN A 172 3.87 -23.43 6.80
C GLN A 172 3.15 -22.08 6.68
N ALA A 173 3.35 -21.18 7.65
CA ALA A 173 2.78 -19.84 7.60
C ALA A 173 3.33 -19.03 6.42
N ARG A 174 4.64 -19.12 6.15
CA ARG A 174 5.27 -18.48 4.99
C ARG A 174 4.71 -19.01 3.67
N ASN A 175 4.63 -20.34 3.52
CA ASN A 175 4.08 -20.98 2.33
C ASN A 175 2.60 -20.61 2.09
N GLY A 176 1.77 -20.52 3.13
CA GLY A 176 0.38 -20.08 2.98
C GLY A 176 0.27 -18.64 2.46
N ASN A 177 1.17 -17.75 2.86
CA ASN A 177 1.23 -16.39 2.30
C ASN A 177 1.69 -16.41 0.83
N TYR A 178 2.63 -17.28 0.46
CA TYR A 178 3.10 -17.42 -0.93
C TYR A 178 2.01 -18.01 -1.83
N GLU A 179 1.25 -18.98 -1.33
CA GLU A 179 0.09 -19.53 -2.01
C GLU A 179 -0.99 -18.46 -2.22
N GLN A 180 -1.20 -17.58 -1.24
CA GLN A 180 -2.11 -16.45 -1.40
C GLN A 180 -1.63 -15.43 -2.45
N ILE A 181 -0.32 -15.13 -2.51
CA ILE A 181 0.26 -14.30 -3.58
C ILE A 181 0.06 -14.96 -4.94
N LEU A 182 0.29 -16.27 -5.04
CA LEU A 182 0.09 -17.03 -6.27
C LEU A 182 -1.37 -17.00 -6.71
N ARG A 183 -2.31 -17.15 -5.78
CA ARG A 183 -3.75 -17.04 -6.03
C ARG A 183 -4.11 -15.65 -6.58
N ILE A 184 -3.59 -14.59 -5.96
CA ILE A 184 -3.78 -13.21 -6.45
C ILE A 184 -3.28 -13.07 -7.88
N LEU A 185 -2.05 -13.50 -8.15
CA LEU A 185 -1.43 -13.34 -9.46
C LEU A 185 -2.17 -14.12 -10.55
N ASN A 186 -2.59 -15.36 -10.26
CA ASN A 186 -3.38 -16.17 -11.18
C ASN A 186 -4.73 -15.52 -11.53
N ASP A 187 -5.47 -15.05 -10.53
CA ASP A 187 -6.78 -14.42 -10.73
C ASP A 187 -6.67 -13.12 -11.57
N LEU A 188 -5.59 -12.36 -11.38
CA LEU A 188 -5.31 -11.16 -12.18
C LEU A 188 -4.95 -11.51 -13.63
N GLU A 189 -4.07 -12.49 -13.85
CA GLU A 189 -3.67 -12.94 -15.20
C GLU A 189 -4.84 -13.55 -15.97
N GLN A 190 -5.73 -14.29 -15.29
CA GLN A 190 -6.88 -14.95 -15.92
C GLN A 190 -8.08 -13.99 -16.11
N GLY A 191 -8.02 -12.78 -15.56
CA GLY A 191 -9.09 -11.79 -15.67
C GLY A 191 -10.31 -12.03 -14.77
N SER A 192 -10.22 -12.94 -13.80
CA SER A 192 -11.31 -13.23 -12.85
C SER A 192 -11.45 -12.13 -11.77
N ALA A 193 -10.43 -11.30 -11.59
CA ALA A 193 -10.42 -10.16 -10.66
C ALA A 193 -10.52 -8.81 -11.41
N GLU A 194 -11.59 -8.63 -12.19
CA GLU A 194 -11.76 -7.45 -13.05
C GLU A 194 -11.75 -6.11 -12.28
N GLY A 195 -10.84 -5.21 -12.66
CA GLY A 195 -10.70 -3.89 -12.03
C GLY A 195 -10.02 -3.90 -10.66
N LEU A 196 -9.36 -4.99 -10.31
CA LEU A 196 -8.43 -5.07 -9.19
C LEU A 196 -7.00 -5.03 -9.73
N GLY A 197 -6.12 -4.32 -9.05
CA GLY A 197 -4.68 -4.35 -9.28
C GLY A 197 -3.92 -4.45 -7.97
N PHE A 198 -2.74 -5.07 -8.01
CA PHE A 198 -1.81 -5.13 -6.88
C PHE A 198 -0.45 -4.55 -7.28
N LEU A 199 0.14 -3.78 -6.38
CA LEU A 199 1.52 -3.34 -6.42
C LEU A 199 2.20 -3.82 -5.15
N LEU A 200 3.20 -4.69 -5.29
CA LEU A 200 3.89 -5.33 -4.17
C LEU A 200 5.34 -4.82 -4.09
N GLY A 201 5.67 -4.12 -3.01
CA GLY A 201 7.01 -3.66 -2.68
C GLY A 201 7.77 -4.70 -1.86
N GLY A 202 8.93 -5.13 -2.34
CA GLY A 202 9.76 -6.13 -1.67
C GLY A 202 11.22 -6.05 -2.09
N THR A 203 12.10 -6.65 -1.28
CA THR A 203 13.53 -6.67 -1.54
C THR A 203 13.90 -7.69 -2.62
N THR A 204 15.04 -7.50 -3.29
CA THR A 204 15.56 -8.49 -4.25
C THR A 204 15.74 -9.87 -3.60
N GLU A 205 16.23 -9.91 -2.35
CA GLU A 205 16.39 -11.16 -1.61
C GLU A 205 15.04 -11.87 -1.38
N PHE A 206 13.99 -11.14 -1.01
CA PHE A 206 12.65 -11.69 -0.86
C PHE A 206 12.15 -12.35 -2.15
N LEU A 207 12.47 -11.77 -3.31
CA LEU A 207 12.11 -12.36 -4.59
C LEU A 207 12.96 -13.60 -4.91
N THR A 208 14.29 -13.45 -4.91
CA THR A 208 15.19 -14.39 -5.59
C THR A 208 15.77 -15.50 -4.72
N ASP A 209 15.66 -15.43 -3.39
CA ASP A 209 16.19 -16.48 -2.51
C ASP A 209 15.48 -17.83 -2.80
N PRO A 210 16.23 -18.89 -3.21
CA PRO A 210 15.65 -20.17 -3.62
C PRO A 210 15.19 -21.06 -2.45
N ARG A 211 15.52 -20.70 -1.21
CA ARG A 211 15.18 -21.44 0.01
C ARG A 211 14.04 -20.81 0.79
N ARG A 212 14.02 -19.48 0.86
CA ARG A 212 13.07 -18.72 1.69
C ARG A 212 12.27 -17.67 0.94
N GLY A 213 12.77 -17.17 -0.20
CA GLY A 213 12.10 -16.16 -1.00
C GLY A 213 10.94 -16.71 -1.83
N LEU A 214 10.33 -15.87 -2.67
CA LEU A 214 9.25 -16.30 -3.56
C LEU A 214 9.72 -17.39 -4.54
N TYR A 215 11.00 -17.36 -4.92
CA TYR A 215 11.60 -18.38 -5.79
C TYR A 215 11.74 -19.76 -5.12
N SER A 216 11.56 -19.86 -3.79
CA SER A 216 11.45 -21.17 -3.13
C SER A 216 10.16 -21.90 -3.50
N TYR A 217 9.19 -21.22 -4.11
CA TYR A 217 7.93 -21.80 -4.57
C TYR A 217 7.95 -21.89 -6.11
N PRO A 218 8.10 -23.08 -6.71
CA PRO A 218 8.35 -23.21 -8.16
C PRO A 218 7.28 -22.55 -9.04
N ALA A 219 6.02 -22.58 -8.62
CA ALA A 219 4.91 -21.96 -9.36
C ALA A 219 4.94 -20.41 -9.35
N LEU A 220 5.52 -19.81 -8.32
CA LEU A 220 5.78 -18.36 -8.30
C LEU A 220 7.03 -18.04 -9.07
N GLN A 221 8.10 -18.83 -8.90
CA GLN A 221 9.34 -18.66 -9.65
C GLN A 221 9.10 -18.61 -11.15
N SER A 222 8.30 -19.53 -11.71
CA SER A 222 8.03 -19.59 -13.14
C SER A 222 7.30 -18.34 -13.68
N ARG A 223 6.46 -17.71 -12.87
CA ARG A 223 5.66 -16.53 -13.25
C ARG A 223 6.39 -15.21 -13.01
N LEU A 224 7.26 -15.17 -12.01
CA LEU A 224 8.03 -13.99 -11.61
C LEU A 224 9.44 -13.96 -12.22
N ALA A 225 9.85 -15.03 -12.89
CA ALA A 225 11.15 -15.12 -13.54
C ALA A 225 11.34 -14.00 -14.56
N GLU A 226 12.55 -13.47 -14.60
CA GLU A 226 12.91 -12.46 -15.56
C GLU A 226 13.02 -13.03 -16.96
N ASN A 227 12.79 -12.16 -17.93
CA ASN A 227 13.04 -12.47 -19.32
C ASN A 227 14.54 -12.79 -19.52
N PRO A 228 14.90 -14.01 -19.97
CA PRO A 228 16.29 -14.40 -20.11
C PRO A 228 17.03 -13.58 -21.18
N PHE A 229 16.33 -12.86 -22.06
CA PHE A 229 16.89 -11.98 -23.08
C PHE A 229 17.12 -10.54 -22.60
N ALA A 230 16.56 -10.14 -21.46
CA ALA A 230 16.78 -8.82 -20.85
C ALA A 230 18.17 -8.75 -20.19
N ARG A 231 19.22 -8.79 -21.02
CA ARG A 231 20.63 -8.76 -20.61
C ARG A 231 21.35 -7.56 -21.24
N ASN A 232 22.54 -7.23 -20.73
CA ASN A 232 23.44 -6.21 -21.30
C ASN A 232 22.79 -4.83 -21.45
N GLY A 233 22.00 -4.39 -20.46
CA GLY A 233 21.34 -3.09 -20.46
C GLY A 233 20.00 -3.06 -21.20
N LEU A 234 19.54 -4.19 -21.76
CA LEU A 234 18.17 -4.33 -22.24
C LEU A 234 17.22 -4.45 -21.04
N ILE A 235 16.17 -3.63 -21.04
CA ILE A 235 15.18 -3.59 -19.97
C ILE A 235 13.84 -4.10 -20.52
N ASP A 236 13.30 -5.12 -19.86
CA ASP A 236 11.94 -5.61 -20.12
C ASP A 236 11.00 -5.08 -19.02
N LEU A 237 10.03 -4.28 -19.43
CA LEU A 237 8.99 -3.71 -18.55
C LEU A 237 7.63 -4.39 -18.75
N SER A 238 7.56 -5.46 -19.55
CA SER A 238 6.32 -6.18 -19.81
C SER A 238 6.00 -7.24 -18.75
N GLY A 239 7.01 -7.66 -17.98
CA GLY A 239 6.86 -8.67 -16.93
C GLY A 239 6.18 -8.14 -15.66
N PRO A 240 5.69 -9.05 -14.79
CA PRO A 240 5.03 -8.69 -13.52
C PRO A 240 6.00 -8.17 -12.45
N VAL A 241 7.32 -8.30 -12.67
CA VAL A 241 8.37 -7.85 -11.78
C VAL A 241 9.09 -6.66 -12.41
N LEU A 242 9.09 -5.53 -11.71
CA LEU A 242 9.87 -4.35 -12.07
C LEU A 242 11.04 -4.22 -11.08
N LYS A 243 12.25 -4.55 -11.51
CA LYS A 243 13.44 -4.33 -10.70
C LYS A 243 13.86 -2.87 -10.74
N LEU A 244 13.97 -2.27 -9.57
CA LEU A 244 14.51 -0.92 -9.40
C LEU A 244 16.01 -1.02 -9.18
N ASN A 245 16.78 -0.44 -10.10
CA ASN A 245 18.23 -0.34 -9.95
C ASN A 245 18.59 0.72 -8.92
N ASN A 246 19.77 0.57 -8.31
CA ASN A 246 20.37 1.62 -7.49
C ASN A 246 20.55 2.90 -8.29
N LEU A 247 20.48 4.04 -7.61
CA LEU A 247 20.67 5.34 -8.24
C LEU A 247 22.12 5.49 -8.71
N SER A 248 22.32 5.93 -9.96
CA SER A 248 23.64 6.35 -10.42
C SER A 248 24.09 7.61 -9.69
N ARG A 249 25.39 7.93 -9.76
CA ARG A 249 25.95 9.16 -9.19
C ARG A 249 25.21 10.40 -9.72
N GLU A 250 24.94 10.42 -11.02
CA GLU A 250 24.24 11.53 -11.70
C GLU A 250 22.79 11.61 -11.25
N GLN A 251 22.10 10.47 -11.14
CA GLN A 251 20.71 10.42 -10.65
C GLN A 251 20.61 10.86 -9.19
N PHE A 252 21.60 10.49 -8.37
CA PHE A 252 21.66 10.90 -6.97
C PHE A 252 21.96 12.39 -6.81
N ALA A 253 22.88 12.94 -7.60
CA ALA A 253 23.12 14.39 -7.64
C ALA A 253 21.85 15.16 -8.03
N ALA A 254 21.13 14.68 -9.05
CA ALA A 254 19.86 15.26 -9.47
C ALA A 254 18.78 15.16 -8.38
N LEU A 255 18.76 14.06 -7.62
CA LEU A 255 17.87 13.91 -6.45
C LEU A 255 18.18 14.96 -5.38
N LEU A 256 19.45 15.14 -4.99
CA LEU A 256 19.85 16.16 -4.01
C LEU A 256 19.51 17.57 -4.48
N GLY A 257 19.70 17.87 -5.77
CA GLY A 257 19.27 19.13 -6.38
C GLY A 257 17.77 19.37 -6.21
N LYS A 258 16.93 18.38 -6.57
CA LYS A 258 15.48 18.47 -6.39
C LYS A 258 15.07 18.61 -4.92
N LEU A 259 15.77 17.92 -4.01
CA LEU A 259 15.52 18.05 -2.56
C LEU A 259 15.84 19.45 -2.06
N ARG A 260 16.94 20.05 -2.51
CA ARG A 260 17.28 21.45 -2.23
C ARG A 260 16.16 22.38 -2.71
N ASP A 261 15.67 22.18 -3.93
CA ASP A 261 14.63 23.02 -4.53
C ASP A 261 13.30 22.90 -3.73
N VAL A 262 12.91 21.69 -3.35
CA VAL A 262 11.74 21.44 -2.50
C VAL A 262 11.91 22.07 -1.11
N TYR A 263 13.10 21.96 -0.52
CA TYR A 263 13.39 22.53 0.80
C TYR A 263 13.28 24.06 0.82
N GLN A 264 13.62 24.72 -0.28
CA GLN A 264 13.50 26.17 -0.41
C GLN A 264 12.06 26.62 -0.59
N GLY A 265 11.23 25.80 -1.22
CA GLY A 265 9.87 26.18 -1.59
C GLY A 265 9.86 27.40 -2.52
N PRO A 266 8.75 28.16 -2.59
CA PRO A 266 8.62 29.29 -3.51
C PRO A 266 9.32 30.58 -3.05
N GLN A 267 10.30 30.51 -2.13
CA GLN A 267 10.97 31.68 -1.55
C GLN A 267 12.32 31.97 -2.23
N PRO A 268 12.40 32.95 -3.14
CA PRO A 268 13.61 33.26 -3.90
C PRO A 268 14.74 33.92 -3.08
N GLU A 269 14.48 34.36 -1.85
CA GLU A 269 15.47 35.06 -1.01
C GLU A 269 16.38 34.12 -0.20
N ARG A 270 16.11 32.81 -0.20
CA ARG A 270 16.96 31.82 0.50
C ARG A 270 18.24 31.58 -0.30
N ILE A 271 19.39 31.66 0.38
CA ILE A 271 20.69 31.37 -0.24
C ILE A 271 20.70 29.91 -0.72
N LEU A 272 20.82 29.74 -2.04
CA LEU A 272 21.02 28.44 -2.67
C LEU A 272 22.41 27.90 -2.32
N LEU A 273 22.42 26.70 -1.72
CA LEU A 273 23.62 25.88 -1.69
C LEU A 273 24.08 25.66 -3.14
N PRO A 274 25.29 26.10 -3.54
CA PRO A 274 25.73 26.00 -4.92
C PRO A 274 25.89 24.54 -5.33
N ASP A 275 25.79 24.26 -6.63
CA ASP A 275 25.95 22.88 -7.15
C ASP A 275 27.30 22.27 -6.77
N ALA A 276 28.34 23.10 -6.64
CA ALA A 276 29.65 22.69 -6.14
C ALA A 276 29.60 22.06 -4.74
N ALA A 277 28.66 22.50 -3.90
CA ALA A 277 28.48 21.93 -2.56
C ALA A 277 27.74 20.59 -2.59
N ILE A 278 26.84 20.37 -3.56
CA ILE A 278 26.26 19.04 -3.81
C ILE A 278 27.36 18.07 -4.23
N SER A 279 28.21 18.48 -5.18
CA SER A 279 29.37 17.66 -5.60
C SER A 279 30.32 17.36 -4.44
N ALA A 280 30.60 18.35 -3.58
CA ALA A 280 31.45 18.18 -2.41
C ALA A 280 30.81 17.26 -1.34
N PHE A 281 29.51 17.39 -1.10
CA PHE A 281 28.77 16.50 -0.21
C PHE A 281 28.76 15.05 -0.73
N MET A 282 28.55 14.84 -2.04
CA MET A 282 28.65 13.50 -2.62
C MET A 282 30.05 12.91 -2.48
N ALA A 283 31.10 13.70 -2.77
CA ALA A 283 32.49 13.25 -2.60
C ALA A 283 32.80 12.88 -1.14
N HIS A 284 32.26 13.65 -0.18
CA HIS A 284 32.38 13.37 1.25
C HIS A 284 31.69 12.06 1.65
N CYS A 285 30.46 11.84 1.18
CA CYS A 285 29.73 10.60 1.44
C CYS A 285 30.43 9.38 0.83
N GLU A 286 30.93 9.50 -0.41
CA GLU A 286 31.67 8.43 -1.08
C GLU A 286 32.98 8.07 -0.38
N GLN A 287 33.73 9.06 0.10
CA GLN A 287 34.98 8.82 0.82
C GLN A 287 34.76 8.08 2.15
N ARG A 288 33.59 8.24 2.77
CA ARG A 288 33.30 7.64 4.09
C ARG A 288 32.48 6.37 4.04
N ILE A 289 31.57 6.23 3.07
CA ILE A 289 30.57 5.15 2.98
C ILE A 289 30.79 4.28 1.73
N GLY A 290 31.62 4.73 0.76
CA GLY A 290 31.91 3.99 -0.46
C GLY A 290 30.69 3.83 -1.37
N GLU A 291 30.63 2.73 -2.13
CA GLU A 291 29.50 2.40 -3.02
C GLU A 291 28.15 2.21 -2.28
N ALA A 292 28.17 1.99 -0.96
CA ALA A 292 26.94 1.82 -0.17
C ALA A 292 26.11 3.12 -0.08
N THR A 293 26.72 4.29 -0.33
CA THR A 293 26.03 5.59 -0.41
C THR A 293 24.85 5.58 -1.38
N PHE A 294 24.95 4.78 -2.45
CA PHE A 294 23.97 4.71 -3.53
C PHE A 294 22.99 3.54 -3.41
N ARG A 295 23.23 2.60 -2.49
CA ARG A 295 22.36 1.44 -2.27
C ARG A 295 21.17 1.79 -1.38
N THR A 296 21.40 2.60 -0.36
CA THR A 296 20.38 3.02 0.61
C THR A 296 20.50 4.53 0.76
N PRO A 297 19.66 5.30 0.03
CA PRO A 297 19.80 6.74 -0.02
C PRO A 297 19.26 7.44 1.23
N ARG A 298 18.59 6.72 2.14
CA ARG A 298 17.83 7.30 3.26
C ARG A 298 18.72 8.10 4.20
N THR A 299 19.80 7.51 4.74
CA THR A 299 20.68 8.25 5.66
C THR A 299 21.35 9.42 4.97
N THR A 300 21.77 9.26 3.71
CA THR A 300 22.40 10.35 2.94
C THR A 300 21.43 11.50 2.69
N ILE A 301 20.16 11.22 2.36
CA ILE A 301 19.11 12.23 2.21
C ILE A 301 18.85 12.95 3.54
N ILE A 302 18.72 12.22 4.65
CA ILE A 302 18.51 12.80 5.98
C ILE A 302 19.68 13.71 6.36
N ALA A 303 20.92 13.26 6.15
CA ALA A 303 22.11 14.04 6.42
C ALA A 303 22.18 15.31 5.56
N PHE A 304 21.79 15.22 4.28
CA PHE A 304 21.73 16.38 3.39
C PHE A 304 20.68 17.40 3.85
N LEU A 305 19.47 16.96 4.19
CA LEU A 305 18.42 17.83 4.74
C LEU A 305 18.84 18.44 6.08
N GLY A 306 19.56 17.70 6.93
CA GLY A 306 20.17 18.21 8.15
C GLY A 306 21.20 19.31 7.88
N LEU A 307 22.04 19.15 6.85
CA LEU A 307 22.97 20.19 6.41
C LEU A 307 22.22 21.45 5.96
N LEU A 308 21.13 21.31 5.17
CA LEU A 308 20.30 22.44 4.77
C LEU A 308 19.72 23.18 5.99
N ALA A 309 19.20 22.45 6.96
CA ALA A 309 18.60 23.01 8.17
C ALA A 309 19.60 23.78 9.04
N VAL A 310 20.83 23.26 9.18
CA VAL A 310 21.89 23.95 9.93
C VAL A 310 22.30 25.25 9.24
N LEU A 311 22.47 25.22 7.90
CA LEU A 311 22.83 26.41 7.13
C LEU A 311 21.74 27.49 7.16
N GLU A 312 20.46 27.09 7.15
CA GLU A 312 19.34 28.03 7.26
C GLU A 312 19.34 28.75 8.62
N GLN A 313 19.62 28.04 9.71
CA GLN A 313 19.54 28.59 11.06
C GLN A 313 20.79 29.40 11.47
N ASN A 314 21.89 29.29 10.72
CA ASN A 314 23.18 29.87 11.09
C ASN A 314 23.76 30.72 9.95
N ALA A 315 23.26 31.95 9.82
CA ALA A 315 23.73 32.93 8.84
C ALA A 315 25.21 33.28 9.08
N GLY A 316 26.12 32.65 8.32
CA GLY A 316 27.57 32.80 8.45
C GLY A 316 28.34 31.47 8.53
N ALA A 317 27.63 30.35 8.73
CA ALA A 317 28.25 29.04 8.66
C ALA A 317 28.67 28.70 7.22
N ALA A 318 29.94 28.35 7.02
CA ALA A 318 30.44 27.86 5.74
C ALA A 318 30.14 26.37 5.60
N TRP A 319 29.45 25.98 4.52
CA TRP A 319 29.13 24.58 4.25
C TRP A 319 30.39 23.70 4.16
N GLN A 320 31.51 24.26 3.71
CA GLN A 320 32.80 23.57 3.64
C GLN A 320 33.28 23.08 5.01
N ASP A 321 33.05 23.87 6.06
CA ASP A 321 33.50 23.55 7.41
C ASP A 321 32.56 22.54 8.08
N LEU A 322 31.26 22.65 7.84
CA LEU A 322 30.28 21.66 8.30
C LEU A 322 30.57 20.27 7.72
N LEU A 323 30.86 20.18 6.41
CA LEU A 323 31.21 18.90 5.77
C LEU A 323 32.42 18.23 6.44
N LYS A 324 33.47 18.98 6.78
CA LYS A 324 34.68 18.41 7.43
C LYS A 324 34.36 17.74 8.76
N HIS A 325 33.42 18.30 9.52
CA HIS A 325 33.09 17.86 10.88
C HIS A 325 31.91 16.88 10.96
N THR A 326 31.07 16.76 9.93
CA THR A 326 29.90 15.87 9.96
C THR A 326 30.25 14.43 9.56
N THR A 327 30.06 13.48 10.48
CA THR A 327 30.09 12.04 10.20
C THR A 327 28.72 11.53 9.76
N VAL A 328 28.60 11.15 8.48
CA VAL A 328 27.44 10.41 7.97
C VAL A 328 27.73 8.93 8.16
N ALA A 329 26.94 8.26 8.99
CA ALA A 329 27.03 6.82 9.16
C ALA A 329 26.52 6.12 7.89
N ALA A 330 27.06 4.94 7.58
CA ALA A 330 26.40 4.07 6.62
C ALA A 330 25.01 3.71 7.16
N ASP A 331 24.04 3.63 6.26
CA ASP A 331 22.78 2.95 6.57
C ASP A 331 23.15 1.54 7.05
N ARG A 332 22.81 1.24 8.31
CA ARG A 332 22.81 -0.15 8.74
C ARG A 332 21.72 -0.80 7.90
N GLU A 333 22.08 -1.78 7.07
CA GLU A 333 21.12 -2.83 6.74
C GLU A 333 20.50 -3.19 8.08
N LEU A 334 19.18 -3.06 8.22
CA LEU A 334 18.47 -3.53 9.40
C LEU A 334 18.91 -4.97 9.58
N GLU A 335 19.85 -5.20 10.50
CA GLU A 335 20.37 -6.52 10.77
C GLU A 335 19.15 -7.41 11.00
N ILE A 336 19.13 -8.53 10.30
CA ILE A 336 18.06 -9.53 10.28
C ILE A 336 17.83 -10.16 11.69
N ALA A 337 18.49 -9.65 12.72
CA ALA A 337 18.35 -10.02 14.11
C ALA A 337 17.23 -9.23 14.80
N GLY A 338 16.03 -9.83 14.80
CA GLY A 338 15.04 -9.74 15.88
C GLY A 338 14.74 -8.35 16.44
N ILE A 339 13.94 -7.55 15.72
CA ILE A 339 13.28 -6.38 16.30
C ILE A 339 11.84 -6.78 16.65
N GLY A 340 11.67 -7.25 17.89
CA GLY A 340 10.40 -7.16 18.57
C GLY A 340 10.20 -5.75 19.12
N ASP A 341 8.99 -5.23 18.95
CA ASP A 341 8.31 -4.20 19.75
C ASP A 341 8.70 -2.71 19.76
N GLU A 342 9.75 -2.20 19.09
CA GLU A 342 10.09 -0.76 19.23
C GLU A 342 9.70 0.20 18.10
N LEU A 343 9.13 -0.25 16.97
CA LEU A 343 8.78 0.65 15.85
C LEU A 343 7.32 1.14 15.82
N VAL A 344 6.58 1.03 16.92
CA VAL A 344 5.16 1.46 16.99
C VAL A 344 4.99 3.00 17.07
N ASN A 345 6.05 3.78 17.34
CA ASN A 345 5.91 5.21 17.64
C ASN A 345 6.64 6.16 16.68
N LEU A 346 6.37 6.07 15.38
CA LEU A 346 6.61 7.20 14.47
C LEU A 346 5.35 7.49 13.66
N THR A 347 4.42 8.21 14.28
CA THR A 347 3.42 9.02 13.59
C THR A 347 4.10 10.23 12.93
N LEU A 348 3.85 10.42 11.64
CA LEU A 348 4.03 11.71 10.95
C LEU A 348 3.00 12.72 11.43
#